data_AF-A0ABD2QFU5-F1
#
_entry.id   AF-A0ABD2QFU5-F1
#
_cell.length_a   1.000
_cell.length_b   1.000
_cell.length_c   1.000
_cell.angle_alpha   90.00
_cell.angle_beta   90.00
_cell.angle_gamma   90.00
#
_symmetry.space_group_name_H-M   'P 1'
#
loop_
_entity.id
_entity.type
_entity.pdbx_description
1 polymer ?
#
loop_
_entity_poly.entity_id
_entity_poly.type
_entity_poly.pdbx_seq_one_letter_code
_entity_poly.pdbx_strand_id
1 'polypeptide(L)'
;MNEVEKSLNLARARRRTRNFDRALKLLNHALQLDPTNSEIINLIGEILEELSHGGELSTSLQYLPNYLTDLDASSLIEADRHYMRAYLANPDYEGASLNLHRTSTFVLRYDKEQLDIIDNKLWHFHQLPDTHPGLRRAKLEHFFRHIYHTNAMEGNTLSLAETRSILETRVAVGGRSLIEQNEVLGIDAALRYLNSTLLRDRRIGIEQILELHRRVLGFVDISEAGRFRSTQVLIADHTPPSADLVAPLMDSLVEWINSDEASTLHPIELAAITHWKLVYIHPFYDGNGRTARLLMNWILMRSGIPPAILKVETRARYFRLLSEANSGDLRPFIRFIMECTADTLDEYLQASGAAKATFSTSAFTVEDSTSGARKKFNLTVKKSTALSKTSHYPFWMLGTSSRVPTEIDIRRRISYLEPSADYIEQDFTIPFPPDEDDFKRNPMVIYL
;
A
#
# COMPACT_ATOMS: atom_id res chain seq x y z
N MET A 1 -42.95 -7.20 -2.89
CA MET A 1 -41.61 -7.53 -3.43
C MET A 1 -40.76 -6.29 -3.35
N ASN A 2 -39.80 -6.32 -2.44
CA ASN A 2 -38.82 -5.27 -2.24
C ASN A 2 -38.01 -5.07 -3.55
N GLU A 3 -37.64 -3.84 -3.89
CA GLU A 3 -36.92 -3.53 -5.13
C GLU A 3 -35.57 -4.27 -5.21
N VAL A 4 -34.92 -4.42 -4.05
CA VAL A 4 -33.72 -5.23 -3.84
C VAL A 4 -33.93 -6.69 -4.25
N GLU A 5 -35.01 -7.31 -3.77
CA GLU A 5 -35.36 -8.71 -4.03
C GLU A 5 -35.67 -8.97 -5.51
N LYS A 6 -36.32 -8.00 -6.18
CA LYS A 6 -36.55 -8.07 -7.64
C LYS A 6 -35.25 -8.04 -8.42
N SER A 7 -34.34 -7.12 -8.08
CA SER A 7 -33.03 -7.01 -8.72
C SER A 7 -32.17 -8.25 -8.49
N LEU A 8 -32.19 -8.82 -7.28
CA LEU A 8 -31.50 -10.05 -6.94
C LEU A 8 -32.02 -11.25 -7.77
N ASN A 9 -33.34 -11.42 -7.86
CA ASN A 9 -33.95 -12.48 -8.65
C ASN A 9 -33.65 -12.33 -10.15
N LEU A 10 -33.68 -11.11 -10.67
CA LEU A 10 -33.32 -10.84 -12.06
C LEU A 10 -31.82 -11.10 -12.32
N ALA A 11 -30.94 -10.72 -11.39
CA ALA A 11 -29.52 -10.99 -11.48
C ALA A 11 -29.23 -12.51 -11.52
N ARG A 12 -29.88 -13.30 -10.65
CA ARG A 12 -29.81 -14.77 -10.69
C ARG A 12 -30.24 -15.34 -12.04
N ALA A 13 -31.34 -14.83 -12.60
CA ALA A 13 -31.79 -15.24 -13.93
C ALA A 13 -30.75 -14.89 -15.01
N ARG A 14 -30.10 -13.72 -14.93
CA ARG A 14 -29.05 -13.30 -15.87
C ARG A 14 -27.77 -14.14 -15.74
N ARG A 15 -27.37 -14.48 -14.52
CA ARG A 15 -26.25 -15.41 -14.24
C ARG A 15 -26.50 -16.78 -14.87
N ARG A 16 -27.71 -17.36 -14.74
CA ARG A 16 -28.08 -18.62 -15.41
C ARG A 16 -27.95 -18.56 -16.93
N THR A 17 -28.21 -17.41 -17.53
CA THR A 17 -28.02 -17.17 -18.98
C THR A 17 -26.59 -16.77 -19.36
N ARG A 18 -25.62 -16.87 -18.43
CA ARG A 18 -24.22 -16.42 -18.58
C ARG A 18 -24.07 -14.96 -19.03
N ASN A 19 -25.04 -14.11 -18.70
CA ASN A 19 -24.99 -12.68 -19.00
C ASN A 19 -24.48 -11.92 -17.77
N PHE A 20 -23.20 -12.10 -17.47
CA PHE A 20 -22.55 -11.64 -16.25
C PHE A 20 -22.52 -10.10 -16.13
N ASP A 21 -22.28 -9.36 -17.22
CA ASP A 21 -22.30 -7.89 -17.21
C ASP A 21 -23.64 -7.33 -16.73
N ARG A 22 -24.77 -7.87 -17.26
CA ARG A 22 -26.10 -7.45 -16.81
C ARG A 22 -26.39 -7.91 -15.38
N ALA A 23 -25.91 -9.09 -14.97
CA ALA A 23 -26.06 -9.56 -13.60
C ALA A 23 -25.34 -8.63 -12.62
N LEU A 24 -24.07 -8.27 -12.88
CA LEU A 24 -23.29 -7.36 -12.07
C LEU A 24 -23.91 -5.96 -11.98
N LYS A 25 -24.45 -5.42 -13.09
CA LYS A 25 -25.17 -4.13 -13.07
C LYS A 25 -26.38 -4.15 -12.15
N LEU A 26 -27.17 -5.24 -12.18
CA LEU A 26 -28.33 -5.40 -11.31
C LEU A 26 -27.94 -5.56 -9.84
N LEU A 27 -26.86 -6.31 -9.56
CA LEU A 27 -26.36 -6.49 -8.20
C LEU A 27 -25.75 -5.21 -7.64
N ASN A 28 -25.01 -4.45 -8.43
CA ASN A 28 -24.48 -3.15 -8.02
C ASN A 28 -25.61 -2.15 -7.71
N HIS A 29 -26.69 -2.16 -8.49
CA HIS A 29 -27.89 -1.38 -8.16
C HIS A 29 -28.53 -1.85 -6.85
N ALA A 30 -28.67 -3.16 -6.65
CA ALA A 30 -29.22 -3.71 -5.41
C ALA A 30 -28.32 -3.38 -4.19
N LEU A 31 -27.01 -3.39 -4.36
CA LEU A 31 -26.02 -3.04 -3.33
C LEU A 31 -26.04 -1.55 -2.96
N GLN A 32 -26.41 -0.67 -3.89
CA GLN A 32 -26.62 0.75 -3.58
C GLN A 32 -27.85 0.97 -2.68
N LEU A 33 -28.87 0.12 -2.83
CA LEU A 33 -30.09 0.18 -2.03
C LEU A 33 -29.92 -0.50 -0.66
N ASP A 34 -29.13 -1.59 -0.60
CA ASP A 34 -28.84 -2.33 0.63
C ASP A 34 -27.34 -2.72 0.70
N PRO A 35 -26.47 -1.82 1.20
CA PRO A 35 -25.01 -1.97 1.14
C PRO A 35 -24.41 -3.08 2.02
N THR A 36 -25.18 -3.59 2.98
CA THR A 36 -24.73 -4.59 3.96
C THR A 36 -25.34 -5.97 3.71
N ASN A 37 -26.04 -6.16 2.60
CA ASN A 37 -26.68 -7.43 2.27
C ASN A 37 -25.66 -8.50 1.85
N SER A 38 -25.35 -9.43 2.75
CA SER A 38 -24.35 -10.48 2.52
C SER A 38 -24.67 -11.40 1.34
N GLU A 39 -25.96 -11.65 1.03
CA GLU A 39 -26.36 -12.48 -0.11
C GLU A 39 -26.02 -11.80 -1.45
N ILE A 40 -26.28 -10.49 -1.57
CA ILE A 40 -25.93 -9.71 -2.75
C ILE A 40 -24.42 -9.62 -2.92
N ILE A 41 -23.69 -9.31 -1.83
CA ILE A 41 -22.23 -9.16 -1.86
C ILE A 41 -21.57 -10.50 -2.24
N ASN A 42 -21.98 -11.60 -1.63
CA ASN A 42 -21.47 -12.93 -1.95
C ASN A 42 -21.76 -13.32 -3.41
N LEU A 43 -22.97 -13.03 -3.91
CA LEU A 43 -23.33 -13.33 -5.30
C LEU A 43 -22.50 -12.54 -6.32
N ILE A 44 -22.07 -11.31 -5.99
CA ILE A 44 -21.11 -10.57 -6.84
C ILE A 44 -19.78 -11.33 -6.89
N GLY A 45 -19.26 -11.78 -5.75
CA GLY A 45 -18.04 -12.59 -5.68
C GLY A 45 -18.12 -13.85 -6.54
N GLU A 46 -19.23 -14.60 -6.45
CA GLU A 46 -19.41 -15.83 -7.24
C GLU A 46 -19.40 -15.56 -8.75
N ILE A 47 -19.97 -14.44 -9.20
CA ILE A 47 -19.95 -14.06 -10.62
C ILE A 47 -18.55 -13.64 -11.07
N LEU A 48 -17.81 -12.90 -10.24
CA LEU A 48 -16.43 -12.50 -10.53
C LEU A 48 -15.51 -13.73 -10.66
N GLU A 49 -15.73 -14.73 -9.83
CA GLU A 49 -15.02 -15.99 -9.92
C GLU A 49 -15.39 -16.81 -11.15
N GLU A 50 -16.68 -16.92 -11.49
CA GLU A 50 -17.12 -17.56 -12.73
C GLU A 50 -16.52 -16.88 -13.96
N LEU A 51 -16.35 -15.55 -13.94
CA LEU A 51 -15.65 -14.81 -15.00
C LEU A 51 -14.17 -15.22 -15.11
N SER A 52 -13.51 -15.50 -13.99
CA SER A 52 -12.11 -15.95 -13.95
C SER A 52 -11.90 -17.39 -14.45
N HIS A 53 -12.93 -18.24 -14.42
CA HIS A 53 -12.81 -19.68 -14.73
C HIS A 53 -13.65 -20.13 -15.93
N GLY A 54 -13.96 -19.23 -16.87
CA GLY A 54 -14.69 -19.60 -18.09
C GLY A 54 -16.16 -19.99 -17.85
N GLY A 55 -16.75 -19.57 -16.74
CA GLY A 55 -18.17 -19.70 -16.42
C GLY A 55 -18.53 -20.83 -15.46
N GLU A 56 -17.59 -21.30 -14.64
CA GLU A 56 -17.81 -22.28 -13.57
C GLU A 56 -17.18 -21.80 -12.25
N LEU A 57 -17.85 -22.10 -11.13
CA LEU A 57 -17.31 -21.82 -9.79
C LEU A 57 -16.26 -22.89 -9.46
N SER A 58 -15.06 -22.48 -9.05
CA SER A 58 -13.94 -23.42 -8.88
C SER A 58 -14.08 -24.18 -7.57
N THR A 59 -14.42 -25.47 -7.62
CA THR A 59 -14.51 -26.30 -6.40
C THR A 59 -13.15 -26.67 -5.80
N SER A 60 -12.03 -26.28 -6.43
CA SER A 60 -10.69 -26.70 -6.01
C SER A 60 -9.61 -25.67 -6.36
N LEU A 61 -9.60 -24.54 -5.64
CA LEU A 61 -8.58 -23.48 -5.80
C LEU A 61 -7.17 -23.92 -5.35
N GLN A 62 -7.04 -24.97 -4.54
CA GLN A 62 -5.75 -25.48 -4.05
C GLN A 62 -4.85 -26.05 -5.17
N TYR A 63 -5.44 -26.50 -6.27
CA TYR A 63 -4.73 -27.11 -7.40
C TYR A 63 -4.55 -26.20 -8.61
N LEU A 64 -4.87 -24.90 -8.48
CA LEU A 64 -4.68 -24.00 -9.60
C LEU A 64 -3.19 -23.88 -9.95
N PRO A 65 -2.84 -24.04 -11.25
CA PRO A 65 -1.45 -23.94 -11.69
C PRO A 65 -0.87 -22.57 -11.33
N ASN A 66 0.45 -22.51 -11.13
CA ASN A 66 1.21 -21.28 -10.86
C ASN A 66 1.17 -20.24 -12.01
N TYR A 67 0.33 -20.45 -13.03
CA TYR A 67 0.23 -19.64 -14.25
C TYR A 67 -1.23 -19.22 -14.46
N LEU A 68 -1.78 -18.44 -13.54
CA LEU A 68 -2.95 -17.62 -13.85
C LEU A 68 -2.50 -16.40 -14.65
N THR A 69 -3.35 -15.95 -15.57
CA THR A 69 -3.12 -14.63 -16.18
C THR A 69 -3.41 -13.54 -15.13
N ASP A 70 -2.78 -12.38 -15.24
CA ASP A 70 -3.01 -11.25 -14.33
C ASP A 70 -4.50 -10.86 -14.25
N LEU A 71 -5.25 -11.04 -15.35
CA LEU A 71 -6.68 -10.77 -15.43
C LEU A 71 -7.50 -11.74 -14.56
N ASP A 72 -7.12 -13.02 -14.54
CA ASP A 72 -7.80 -14.07 -13.78
C ASP A 72 -7.53 -13.89 -12.28
N ALA A 73 -6.26 -13.64 -11.92
CA ALA A 73 -5.87 -13.37 -10.53
C ALA A 73 -6.58 -12.12 -9.98
N SER A 74 -6.66 -11.04 -10.75
CA SER A 74 -7.36 -9.82 -10.33
C SER A 74 -8.85 -10.05 -10.06
N SER A 75 -9.50 -10.88 -10.86
CA SER A 75 -10.93 -11.19 -10.71
C SER A 75 -11.17 -12.01 -9.45
N LEU A 76 -10.29 -12.98 -9.17
CA LEU A 76 -10.37 -13.82 -7.99
C LEU A 76 -10.06 -13.07 -6.69
N ILE A 77 -9.10 -12.13 -6.70
CA ILE A 77 -8.81 -11.25 -5.56
C ILE A 77 -10.01 -10.35 -5.25
N GLU A 78 -10.66 -9.81 -6.28
CA GLU A 78 -11.86 -9.00 -6.10
C GLU A 78 -13.05 -9.85 -5.62
N ALA A 79 -13.16 -11.11 -6.05
CA ALA A 79 -14.14 -12.06 -5.51
C ALA A 79 -13.92 -12.34 -4.02
N ASP A 80 -12.68 -12.66 -3.62
CA ASP A 80 -12.30 -12.87 -2.21
C ASP A 80 -12.65 -11.66 -1.33
N ARG A 81 -12.37 -10.46 -1.83
CA ARG A 81 -12.71 -9.20 -1.18
C ARG A 81 -14.21 -9.06 -0.95
N HIS A 82 -15.05 -9.46 -1.91
CA HIS A 82 -16.50 -9.47 -1.74
C HIS A 82 -16.93 -10.52 -0.71
N TYR A 83 -16.35 -11.73 -0.72
CA TYR A 83 -16.65 -12.74 0.30
C TYR A 83 -16.27 -12.26 1.71
N MET A 84 -15.11 -11.62 1.86
CA MET A 84 -14.69 -11.00 3.12
C MET A 84 -15.67 -9.93 3.58
N ARG A 85 -16.09 -9.03 2.69
CA ARG A 85 -17.09 -8.01 3.02
C ARG A 85 -18.45 -8.61 3.39
N ALA A 86 -18.88 -9.68 2.73
CA ALA A 86 -20.12 -10.39 3.06
C ALA A 86 -20.03 -11.06 4.45
N TYR A 87 -18.88 -11.64 4.77
CA TYR A 87 -18.58 -12.26 6.06
C TYR A 87 -18.54 -11.23 7.19
N LEU A 88 -17.88 -10.09 6.99
CA LEU A 88 -17.85 -8.99 7.96
C LEU A 88 -19.23 -8.40 8.23
N ALA A 89 -20.12 -8.38 7.23
CA ALA A 89 -21.50 -7.91 7.39
C ALA A 89 -22.41 -8.93 8.10
N ASN A 90 -22.23 -10.22 7.85
CA ASN A 90 -22.95 -11.30 8.52
C ASN A 90 -22.08 -12.57 8.62
N PRO A 91 -21.43 -12.80 9.78
CA PRO A 91 -20.59 -13.98 9.99
C PRO A 91 -21.34 -15.31 9.90
N ASP A 92 -22.64 -15.32 10.17
CA ASP A 92 -23.49 -16.53 10.15
C ASP A 92 -23.92 -16.93 8.73
N TYR A 93 -23.63 -16.11 7.72
CA TYR A 93 -23.94 -16.44 6.33
C TYR A 93 -22.93 -17.46 5.78
N GLU A 94 -23.31 -18.74 5.84
CA GLU A 94 -22.47 -19.89 5.44
C GLU A 94 -21.83 -19.74 4.05
N GLY A 95 -22.56 -19.18 3.08
CA GLY A 95 -22.05 -18.98 1.71
C GLY A 95 -20.80 -18.11 1.65
N ALA A 96 -20.75 -17.03 2.43
CA ALA A 96 -19.58 -16.15 2.49
C ALA A 96 -18.40 -16.85 3.17
N SER A 97 -18.64 -17.55 4.28
CA SER A 97 -17.58 -18.27 5.01
C SER A 97 -16.93 -19.36 4.17
N LEU A 98 -17.73 -20.17 3.48
CA LEU A 98 -17.23 -21.25 2.63
C LEU A 98 -16.42 -20.72 1.44
N ASN A 99 -16.95 -19.70 0.75
CA ASN A 99 -16.26 -19.09 -0.37
C ASN A 99 -14.97 -18.40 0.06
N LEU A 100 -15.00 -17.65 1.17
CA LEU A 100 -13.84 -16.98 1.73
C LEU A 100 -12.75 -17.97 2.13
N HIS A 101 -13.09 -19.08 2.78
CA HIS A 101 -12.11 -20.10 3.16
C HIS A 101 -11.39 -20.66 1.93
N ARG A 102 -12.14 -20.90 0.84
CA ARG A 102 -11.61 -21.42 -0.41
C ARG A 102 -10.70 -20.41 -1.12
N THR A 103 -11.10 -19.14 -1.23
CA THR A 103 -10.33 -18.10 -1.92
C THR A 103 -9.15 -17.57 -1.12
N SER A 104 -9.25 -17.51 0.21
CA SER A 104 -8.22 -16.94 1.08
C SER A 104 -6.88 -17.64 0.91
N THR A 105 -6.88 -18.98 0.77
CA THR A 105 -5.65 -19.76 0.57
C THR A 105 -4.91 -19.31 -0.70
N PHE A 106 -5.65 -19.09 -1.79
CA PHE A 106 -5.08 -18.59 -3.04
C PHE A 106 -4.55 -17.16 -2.87
N VAL A 107 -5.37 -16.29 -2.27
CA VAL A 107 -5.06 -14.87 -2.13
C VAL A 107 -3.83 -14.64 -1.23
N LEU A 108 -3.69 -15.38 -0.13
CA LEU A 108 -2.50 -15.32 0.73
C LEU A 108 -1.24 -15.78 0.00
N ARG A 109 -1.35 -16.84 -0.82
CA ARG A 109 -0.23 -17.29 -1.66
C ARG A 109 0.15 -16.24 -2.69
N TYR A 110 -0.84 -15.65 -3.36
CA TYR A 110 -0.62 -14.59 -4.34
C TYR A 110 0.07 -13.36 -3.71
N ASP A 111 -0.41 -12.90 -2.55
CA ASP A 111 0.18 -11.76 -1.85
C ASP A 111 1.64 -12.03 -1.47
N LYS A 112 1.94 -13.24 -1.01
CA LYS A 112 3.31 -13.68 -0.74
C LYS A 112 4.19 -13.66 -2.00
N GLU A 113 3.69 -14.17 -3.12
CA GLU A 113 4.42 -14.15 -4.40
C GLU A 113 4.69 -12.71 -4.87
N GLN A 114 3.76 -11.77 -4.66
CA GLN A 114 3.99 -10.36 -4.97
C GLN A 114 5.08 -9.74 -4.10
N LEU A 115 5.14 -10.10 -2.82
CA LEU A 115 6.24 -9.70 -1.93
C LEU A 115 7.58 -10.27 -2.40
N ASP A 116 7.63 -11.54 -2.76
CA ASP A 116 8.85 -12.19 -3.28
C ASP A 116 9.36 -11.49 -4.57
N ILE A 117 8.45 -11.05 -5.45
CA ILE A 117 8.79 -10.27 -6.64
C ILE A 117 9.40 -8.92 -6.25
N ILE A 118 8.85 -8.23 -5.25
CA ILE A 118 9.37 -6.96 -4.76
C ILE A 118 10.75 -7.14 -4.12
N ASP A 119 10.95 -8.21 -3.36
CA ASP A 119 12.25 -8.54 -2.75
C ASP A 119 13.31 -8.82 -3.81
N ASN A 120 12.95 -9.46 -4.92
CA ASN A 120 13.86 -9.64 -6.05
C ASN A 120 14.25 -8.28 -6.68
N LYS A 121 13.27 -7.39 -6.91
CA LYS A 121 13.55 -6.01 -7.38
C LYS A 121 14.46 -5.26 -6.39
N LEU A 122 14.23 -5.42 -5.09
CA LEU A 122 15.03 -4.83 -4.04
C LEU A 122 16.47 -5.37 -4.04
N TRP A 123 16.65 -6.68 -4.24
CA TRP A 123 17.97 -7.29 -4.40
C TRP A 123 18.73 -6.64 -5.55
N HIS A 124 18.11 -6.50 -6.73
CA HIS A 124 18.72 -5.82 -7.87
C HIS A 124 19.03 -4.34 -7.59
N PHE A 125 18.14 -3.64 -6.89
CA PHE A 125 18.34 -2.25 -6.51
C PHE A 125 19.59 -2.08 -5.62
N HIS A 126 19.81 -2.98 -4.66
CA HIS A 126 20.97 -2.93 -3.78
C HIS A 126 22.31 -3.28 -4.48
N GLN A 127 22.28 -3.93 -5.64
CA GLN A 127 23.50 -4.16 -6.44
C GLN A 127 23.97 -2.91 -7.18
N LEU A 128 23.14 -1.86 -7.27
CA LEU A 128 23.51 -0.62 -7.93
C LEU A 128 24.44 0.21 -7.05
N PRO A 129 25.62 0.62 -7.54
CA PRO A 129 26.50 1.51 -6.78
C PRO A 129 25.81 2.85 -6.49
N ASP A 130 25.93 3.36 -5.26
CA ASP A 130 25.41 4.68 -4.89
C ASP A 130 26.03 5.84 -5.71
N THR A 131 27.21 5.60 -6.31
CA THR A 131 27.87 6.54 -7.22
C THR A 131 27.25 6.58 -8.61
N HIS A 132 26.34 5.66 -8.95
CA HIS A 132 25.72 5.56 -10.26
C HIS A 132 24.97 6.88 -10.60
N PRO A 133 25.32 7.56 -11.70
CA PRO A 133 24.78 8.90 -11.99
C PRO A 133 23.26 8.88 -12.23
N GLY A 134 22.74 7.82 -12.86
CA GLY A 134 21.29 7.63 -13.07
C GLY A 134 20.54 7.45 -11.75
N LEU A 135 21.11 6.69 -10.81
CA LEU A 135 20.52 6.43 -9.51
C LEU A 135 20.50 7.69 -8.65
N ARG A 136 21.61 8.45 -8.62
CA ARG A 136 21.69 9.74 -7.90
C ARG A 136 20.67 10.75 -8.41
N ARG A 137 20.52 10.85 -9.74
CA ARG A 137 19.53 11.73 -10.35
C ARG A 137 18.10 11.28 -10.01
N ALA A 138 17.83 9.98 -10.06
CA ALA A 138 16.53 9.44 -9.67
C ALA A 138 16.21 9.71 -8.20
N LYS A 139 17.15 9.46 -7.27
CA LYS A 139 16.95 9.73 -5.83
C LYS A 139 16.57 11.21 -5.58
N LEU A 140 17.22 12.14 -6.28
CA LEU A 140 16.89 13.56 -6.20
C LEU A 140 15.51 13.88 -6.79
N GLU A 141 15.16 13.32 -7.94
CA GLU A 141 13.85 13.51 -8.56
C GLU A 141 12.72 12.97 -7.66
N HIS A 142 12.92 11.78 -7.08
CA HIS A 142 11.99 11.16 -6.14
C HIS A 142 11.81 11.99 -4.87
N PHE A 143 12.86 12.64 -4.37
CA PHE A 143 12.75 13.55 -3.22
C PHE A 143 11.74 14.68 -3.50
N PHE A 144 11.86 15.34 -4.64
CA PHE A 144 10.92 16.41 -5.03
C PHE A 144 9.51 15.87 -5.28
N ARG A 145 9.39 14.72 -5.98
CA ARG A 145 8.10 14.08 -6.25
C ARG A 145 7.40 13.64 -4.98
N HIS A 146 8.14 13.14 -3.98
CA HIS A 146 7.56 12.76 -2.69
C HIS A 146 6.91 13.96 -1.99
N ILE A 147 7.62 15.10 -1.91
CA ILE A 147 7.09 16.33 -1.29
C ILE A 147 5.86 16.83 -2.05
N TYR A 148 5.93 16.87 -3.38
CA TYR A 148 4.79 17.27 -4.22
C TYR A 148 3.57 16.38 -3.98
N HIS A 149 3.72 15.05 -4.14
CA HIS A 149 2.59 14.13 -4.05
C HIS A 149 2.00 14.06 -2.65
N THR A 150 2.82 14.08 -1.59
CA THR A 150 2.31 14.01 -0.21
C THR A 150 1.48 15.24 0.16
N ASN A 151 1.84 16.44 -0.32
CA ASN A 151 1.06 17.65 -0.08
C ASN A 151 -0.17 17.71 -1.01
N ALA A 152 -0.03 17.32 -2.27
CA ALA A 152 -1.14 17.30 -3.21
C ALA A 152 -2.24 16.31 -2.82
N MET A 153 -1.90 15.22 -2.11
CA MET A 153 -2.89 14.30 -1.51
C MET A 153 -3.80 14.98 -0.47
N GLU A 154 -3.29 16.02 0.22
CA GLU A 154 -4.05 16.82 1.19
C GLU A 154 -4.74 18.05 0.54
N GLY A 155 -4.61 18.23 -0.78
CA GLY A 155 -5.28 19.30 -1.52
C GLY A 155 -4.42 20.52 -1.86
N ASN A 156 -3.11 20.47 -1.60
CA ASN A 156 -2.17 21.52 -2.02
C ASN A 156 -2.14 21.64 -3.56
N THR A 157 -2.23 22.87 -4.07
CA THR A 157 -2.40 23.17 -5.50
C THR A 157 -1.10 23.53 -6.24
N LEU A 158 0.04 23.50 -5.55
CA LEU A 158 1.35 23.77 -6.15
C LEU A 158 1.74 22.65 -7.11
N SER A 159 2.21 23.03 -8.30
CA SER A 159 2.77 22.08 -9.26
C SER A 159 4.12 21.52 -8.79
N LEU A 160 4.55 20.41 -9.39
CA LEU A 160 5.87 19.83 -9.14
C LEU A 160 7.00 20.84 -9.44
N ALA A 161 6.85 21.67 -10.49
CA ALA A 161 7.84 22.68 -10.85
C ALA A 161 7.92 23.82 -9.83
N GLU A 162 6.78 24.30 -9.33
CA GLU A 162 6.72 25.30 -8.27
C GLU A 162 7.30 24.75 -6.96
N THR A 163 6.92 23.51 -6.60
CA THR A 163 7.47 22.79 -5.44
C THR A 163 9.00 22.70 -5.51
N ARG A 164 9.55 22.29 -6.67
CA ARG A 164 11.00 22.26 -6.89
C ARG A 164 11.62 23.64 -6.74
N SER A 165 11.04 24.66 -7.37
CA SER A 165 11.55 26.04 -7.33
C SER A 165 11.66 26.54 -5.88
N ILE A 166 10.64 26.31 -5.06
CA ILE A 166 10.63 26.68 -3.63
C ILE A 166 11.78 25.99 -2.89
N LEU A 167 11.96 24.69 -3.11
CA LEU A 167 12.96 23.89 -2.39
C LEU A 167 14.40 24.22 -2.80
N GLU A 168 14.63 24.50 -4.08
CA GLU A 168 15.95 24.83 -4.61
C GLU A 168 16.36 26.27 -4.33
N THR A 169 15.45 27.23 -4.53
CA THR A 169 15.78 28.66 -4.46
C THR A 169 15.47 29.28 -3.10
N ARG A 170 14.58 28.68 -2.32
CA ARG A 170 13.97 29.28 -1.11
C ARG A 170 13.25 30.61 -1.38
N VAL A 171 12.89 30.88 -2.63
CA VAL A 171 12.14 32.06 -3.04
C VAL A 171 10.66 31.70 -3.13
N ALA A 172 9.80 32.57 -2.59
CA ALA A 172 8.37 32.41 -2.65
C ALA A 172 7.84 32.54 -4.09
N VAL A 173 6.82 31.74 -4.43
CA VAL A 173 6.12 31.80 -5.71
C VAL A 173 4.98 32.79 -5.59
N GLY A 174 5.01 33.83 -6.43
CA GLY A 174 3.96 34.85 -6.48
C GLY A 174 2.61 34.29 -6.92
N GLY A 175 1.53 34.76 -6.32
CA GLY A 175 0.16 34.34 -6.66
C GLY A 175 -0.27 32.98 -6.09
N ARG A 176 0.52 32.38 -5.19
CA ARG A 176 0.21 31.13 -4.47
C ARG A 176 0.07 31.36 -2.98
N SER A 177 -0.66 30.49 -2.28
CA SER A 177 -0.84 30.60 -0.83
C SER A 177 0.50 30.46 -0.10
N LEU A 178 0.74 31.29 0.92
CA LEU A 178 1.91 31.12 1.79
C LEU A 178 1.80 29.83 2.61
N ILE A 179 0.59 29.41 2.96
CA ILE A 179 0.36 28.16 3.71
C ILE A 179 0.82 26.98 2.86
N GLU A 180 0.40 26.89 1.60
CA GLU A 180 0.81 25.81 0.69
C GLU A 180 2.33 25.74 0.50
N GLN A 181 3.00 26.89 0.45
CA GLN A 181 4.46 26.96 0.35
C GLN A 181 5.13 26.53 1.67
N ASN A 182 4.56 26.89 2.81
CA ASN A 182 5.02 26.47 4.13
C ASN A 182 4.86 24.97 4.36
N GLU A 183 3.80 24.34 3.83
CA GLU A 183 3.63 22.89 3.84
C GLU A 183 4.75 22.17 3.07
N VAL A 184 5.16 22.73 1.92
CA VAL A 184 6.31 22.20 1.14
C VAL A 184 7.59 22.25 1.98
N LEU A 185 7.83 23.37 2.68
CA LEU A 185 8.98 23.53 3.57
C LEU A 185 8.92 22.60 4.80
N GLY A 186 7.71 22.32 5.31
CA GLY A 186 7.50 21.42 6.45
C GLY A 186 7.85 19.97 6.13
N ILE A 187 7.35 19.44 5.02
CA ILE A 187 7.72 18.08 4.57
C ILE A 187 9.22 17.99 4.27
N ASP A 188 9.78 19.02 3.63
CA ASP A 188 11.21 19.10 3.34
C ASP A 188 12.07 19.04 4.63
N ALA A 189 11.69 19.78 5.66
CA ALA A 189 12.34 19.71 6.97
C ALA A 189 12.18 18.32 7.62
N ALA A 190 10.98 17.73 7.53
CA ALA A 190 10.69 16.42 8.10
C ALA A 190 11.48 15.29 7.42
N LEU A 191 11.57 15.28 6.08
CA LEU A 191 12.38 14.31 5.35
C LEU A 191 13.87 14.45 5.63
N ARG A 192 14.39 15.67 5.78
CA ARG A 192 15.79 15.86 6.21
C ARG A 192 16.06 15.30 7.58
N TYR A 193 15.15 15.52 8.52
CA TYR A 193 15.25 14.95 9.86
C TYR A 193 15.22 13.43 9.84
N LEU A 194 14.30 12.86 9.06
CA LEU A 194 14.21 11.42 8.86
C LEU A 194 15.54 10.86 8.35
N ASN A 195 16.07 11.42 7.26
CA ASN A 195 17.30 10.95 6.62
C ASN A 195 18.56 11.14 7.46
N SER A 196 18.64 12.22 8.25
CA SER A 196 19.86 12.55 9.01
C SER A 196 19.90 11.93 10.40
N THR A 197 18.75 11.77 11.04
CA THR A 197 18.63 11.40 12.45
C THR A 197 17.94 10.05 12.62
N LEU A 198 16.71 9.91 12.14
CA LEU A 198 15.84 8.78 12.47
C LEU A 198 16.28 7.44 11.87
N LEU A 199 16.97 7.44 10.71
CA LEU A 199 17.49 6.19 10.13
C LEU A 199 18.58 5.51 10.97
N ARG A 200 19.16 6.22 11.95
CA ARG A 200 20.17 5.66 12.87
C ARG A 200 19.54 5.01 14.10
N ASP A 201 18.27 5.30 14.37
CA ASP A 201 17.59 4.86 15.58
C ASP A 201 17.09 3.42 15.45
N ARG A 202 17.33 2.64 16.52
CA ARG A 202 16.90 1.23 16.58
C ARG A 202 15.43 1.06 16.93
N ARG A 203 14.80 2.05 17.56
CA ARG A 203 13.39 2.00 17.97
C ARG A 203 12.65 3.25 17.52
N ILE A 204 11.39 3.06 17.15
CA ILE A 204 10.46 4.15 16.86
C ILE A 204 9.74 4.47 18.16
N GLY A 205 9.88 5.68 18.67
CA GLY A 205 9.25 6.15 19.90
C GLY A 205 8.32 7.35 19.66
N ILE A 206 7.48 7.65 20.64
CA ILE A 206 6.50 8.73 20.56
C ILE A 206 7.18 10.07 20.31
N GLU A 207 8.26 10.36 21.01
CA GLU A 207 8.99 11.64 20.85
C GLU A 207 9.46 11.86 19.40
N GLN A 208 9.91 10.80 18.72
CA GLN A 208 10.33 10.92 17.32
C GLN A 208 9.13 11.14 16.39
N ILE A 209 7.97 10.55 16.68
CA ILE A 209 6.72 10.81 15.93
C ILE A 209 6.25 12.26 16.15
N LEU A 210 6.29 12.75 17.39
CA LEU A 210 5.95 14.14 17.71
C LEU A 210 6.92 15.12 17.04
N GLU A 211 8.21 14.81 17.02
CA GLU A 211 9.26 15.64 16.42
C GLU A 211 9.20 15.62 14.88
N LEU A 212 8.75 14.51 14.29
CA LEU A 212 8.42 14.41 12.87
C LEU A 212 7.21 15.30 12.54
N HIS A 213 6.12 15.17 13.31
CA HIS A 213 4.92 15.99 13.16
C HIS A 213 5.21 17.49 13.36
N ARG A 214 6.08 17.82 14.33
CA ARG A 214 6.52 19.19 14.59
C ARG A 214 7.15 19.86 13.37
N ARG A 215 7.91 19.10 12.57
CA ARG A 215 8.48 19.62 11.31
C ARG A 215 7.44 19.72 10.20
N VAL A 216 6.52 18.75 10.11
CA VAL A 216 5.43 18.76 9.13
C VAL A 216 4.59 20.03 9.26
N LEU A 217 4.14 20.38 10.47
CA LEU A 217 3.29 21.54 10.71
C LEU A 217 4.03 22.80 11.16
N GLY A 218 5.32 22.74 11.49
CA GLY A 218 6.04 23.84 12.15
C GLY A 218 6.10 25.16 11.37
N PHE A 219 5.88 25.15 10.06
CA PHE A 219 5.78 26.38 9.24
C PHE A 219 4.33 26.83 8.99
N VAL A 220 3.34 26.02 9.36
CA VAL A 220 1.91 26.27 9.15
C VAL A 220 1.24 26.66 10.45
N ASP A 221 1.37 25.82 11.48
CA ASP A 221 0.82 26.02 12.81
C ASP A 221 1.79 25.55 13.89
N ILE A 222 2.57 26.48 14.42
CA ILE A 222 3.57 26.23 15.48
C ILE A 222 2.89 25.82 16.80
N SER A 223 1.65 26.26 17.03
CA SER A 223 0.97 26.06 18.30
C SER A 223 0.53 24.61 18.51
N GLU A 224 0.16 23.93 17.42
CA GLU A 224 -0.25 22.52 17.38
C GLU A 224 0.84 21.56 16.88
N ALA A 225 1.94 22.09 16.31
CA ALA A 225 3.07 21.31 15.82
C ALA A 225 3.69 20.41 16.91
N GLY A 226 3.59 19.09 16.70
CA GLY A 226 4.14 18.07 17.60
C GLY A 226 3.38 17.94 18.92
N ARG A 227 2.08 18.22 18.94
CA ARG A 227 1.20 18.04 20.10
C ARG A 227 -0.03 17.23 19.74
N PHE A 228 -0.45 16.33 20.63
CA PHE A 228 -1.71 15.62 20.44
C PHE A 228 -2.90 16.56 20.55
N ARG A 229 -3.96 16.25 19.80
CA ARG A 229 -5.22 16.97 19.90
C ARG A 229 -5.83 16.77 21.29
N SER A 230 -6.45 17.82 21.80
CA SER A 230 -7.15 17.84 23.08
C SER A 230 -8.67 17.74 22.95
N THR A 231 -9.19 17.80 21.73
CA THR A 231 -10.63 17.74 21.45
C THR A 231 -10.96 16.72 20.36
N GLN A 232 -12.24 16.38 20.25
CA GLN A 232 -12.71 15.44 19.23
C GLN A 232 -12.79 16.10 17.85
N VAL A 233 -12.43 15.33 16.82
CA VAL A 233 -12.50 15.76 15.42
C VAL A 233 -13.34 14.76 14.62
N LEU A 234 -13.91 15.19 13.50
CA LEU A 234 -14.66 14.33 12.58
C LEU A 234 -13.95 14.32 11.22
N ILE A 235 -13.73 13.14 10.65
CA ILE A 235 -12.97 12.98 9.40
C ILE A 235 -13.83 12.23 8.40
N ALA A 236 -14.58 12.98 7.58
CA ALA A 236 -15.52 12.39 6.63
C ALA A 236 -16.41 11.33 7.32
N ASP A 237 -16.31 10.08 6.91
CA ASP A 237 -17.11 8.95 7.42
C ASP A 237 -16.47 8.21 8.61
N HIS A 238 -15.29 8.66 9.07
CA HIS A 238 -14.58 8.09 10.22
C HIS A 238 -14.66 9.01 11.45
N THR A 239 -15.06 8.42 12.57
CA THR A 239 -14.98 9.08 13.89
C THR A 239 -13.79 8.49 14.62
N PRO A 240 -12.67 9.23 14.77
CA PRO A 240 -11.50 8.73 15.47
C PRO A 240 -11.80 8.55 16.97
N PRO A 241 -10.93 7.83 17.70
CA PRO A 241 -11.02 7.68 19.16
C PRO A 241 -11.19 9.03 19.88
N SER A 242 -11.73 9.05 21.10
CA SER A 242 -11.80 10.30 21.88
C SER A 242 -10.39 10.85 22.17
N ALA A 243 -10.27 12.16 22.38
CA ALA A 243 -8.97 12.80 22.63
C ALA A 243 -8.21 12.19 23.82
N ASP A 244 -8.93 11.81 24.88
CA ASP A 244 -8.35 11.18 26.08
C ASP A 244 -7.72 9.80 25.80
N LEU A 245 -8.15 9.13 24.73
CA LEU A 245 -7.60 7.83 24.31
C LEU A 245 -6.41 7.97 23.35
N VAL A 246 -6.11 9.17 22.84
CA VAL A 246 -5.04 9.35 21.85
C VAL A 246 -3.69 8.94 22.41
N ALA A 247 -3.31 9.43 23.60
CA ALA A 247 -2.03 9.10 24.22
C ALA A 247 -1.84 7.58 24.44
N PRO A 248 -2.76 6.85 25.13
CA PRO A 248 -2.59 5.42 25.34
C PRO A 248 -2.63 4.60 24.05
N LEU A 249 -3.39 5.03 23.03
CA LEU A 249 -3.38 4.36 21.71
C LEU A 249 -2.06 4.59 20.97
N MET A 250 -1.44 5.77 21.12
CA MET A 250 -0.12 6.05 20.56
C MET A 250 0.99 5.27 21.28
N ASP A 251 0.89 5.10 22.59
CA ASP A 251 1.76 4.19 23.37
C ASP A 251 1.63 2.76 22.84
N SER A 252 0.39 2.27 22.70
CA SER A 252 0.11 0.92 22.19
C SER A 252 0.61 0.73 20.76
N LEU A 253 0.49 1.75 19.90
CA LEU A 253 1.03 1.72 18.54
C LEU A 253 2.55 1.58 18.55
N VAL A 254 3.24 2.38 19.36
CA VAL A 254 4.70 2.34 19.47
C VAL A 254 5.18 1.02 20.07
N GLU A 255 4.49 0.50 21.08
CA GLU A 255 4.78 -0.82 21.65
C GLU A 255 4.65 -1.91 20.59
N TRP A 256 3.54 -1.93 19.86
CA TRP A 256 3.32 -2.90 18.77
C TRP A 256 4.39 -2.80 17.69
N ILE A 257 4.74 -1.61 17.19
CA ILE A 257 5.79 -1.42 16.16
C ILE A 257 7.14 -2.02 16.58
N ASN A 258 7.45 -2.01 17.89
CA ASN A 258 8.71 -2.51 18.43
C ASN A 258 8.61 -3.94 19.02
N SER A 259 7.46 -4.60 18.85
CA SER A 259 7.22 -5.96 19.35
C SER A 259 7.84 -7.04 18.46
N ASP A 260 7.99 -8.24 19.00
CA ASP A 260 8.45 -9.41 18.24
C ASP A 260 7.43 -9.82 17.17
N GLU A 261 6.13 -9.66 17.44
CA GLU A 261 5.05 -9.91 16.48
C GLU A 261 5.19 -9.01 15.23
N ALA A 262 5.38 -7.71 15.42
CA ALA A 262 5.60 -6.79 14.31
C ALA A 262 6.89 -7.11 13.55
N SER A 263 7.89 -7.69 14.22
CA SER A 263 9.16 -8.07 13.59
C SER A 263 9.06 -9.29 12.67
N THR A 264 8.01 -10.11 12.81
CA THR A 264 7.78 -11.26 11.90
C THR A 264 7.08 -10.87 10.60
N LEU A 265 6.46 -9.68 10.56
CA LEU A 265 5.79 -9.17 9.36
C LEU A 265 6.80 -8.77 8.27
N HIS A 266 6.38 -8.85 7.01
CA HIS A 266 7.17 -8.26 5.95
C HIS A 266 7.25 -6.74 6.14
N PRO A 267 8.40 -6.06 5.93
CA PRO A 267 8.53 -4.62 6.20
C PRO A 267 7.50 -3.72 5.50
N ILE A 268 7.01 -4.12 4.31
CA ILE A 268 5.95 -3.42 3.59
C ILE A 268 4.60 -3.54 4.31
N GLU A 269 4.28 -4.71 4.85
CA GLU A 269 3.06 -4.95 5.63
C GLU A 269 3.11 -4.15 6.92
N LEU A 270 4.22 -4.21 7.66
CA LEU A 270 4.45 -3.43 8.87
C LEU A 270 4.28 -1.92 8.59
N ALA A 271 4.85 -1.42 7.49
CA ALA A 271 4.73 -0.02 7.10
C ALA A 271 3.26 0.36 6.76
N ALA A 272 2.55 -0.48 6.01
CA ALA A 272 1.16 -0.25 5.62
C ALA A 272 0.20 -0.28 6.83
N ILE A 273 0.35 -1.27 7.72
CA ILE A 273 -0.46 -1.38 8.94
C ILE A 273 -0.16 -0.21 9.88
N THR A 274 1.12 0.16 10.06
CA THR A 274 1.50 1.32 10.88
C THR A 274 0.89 2.62 10.33
N HIS A 275 0.94 2.81 9.01
CA HIS A 275 0.31 3.93 8.35
C HIS A 275 -1.19 4.00 8.68
N TRP A 276 -1.91 2.90 8.46
CA TRP A 276 -3.34 2.84 8.74
C TRP A 276 -3.65 3.09 10.22
N LYS A 277 -2.93 2.46 11.16
CA LYS A 277 -3.13 2.67 12.61
C LYS A 277 -2.97 4.14 13.00
N LEU A 278 -1.95 4.84 12.50
CA LEU A 278 -1.77 6.28 12.80
C LEU A 278 -2.93 7.12 12.25
N VAL A 279 -3.36 6.86 11.00
CA VAL A 279 -4.49 7.58 10.39
C VAL A 279 -5.80 7.30 11.13
N TYR A 280 -6.00 6.06 11.60
CA TYR A 280 -7.18 5.65 12.35
C TYR A 280 -7.26 6.31 13.73
N ILE A 281 -6.15 6.33 14.49
CA ILE A 281 -6.04 7.02 15.79
C ILE A 281 -6.24 8.52 15.62
N HIS A 282 -5.70 9.07 14.54
CA HIS A 282 -5.74 10.50 14.19
C HIS A 282 -5.28 11.41 15.34
N PRO A 283 -4.01 11.30 15.76
CA PRO A 283 -3.54 11.90 17.01
C PRO A 283 -3.42 13.44 16.98
N PHE A 284 -3.41 14.08 15.81
CA PHE A 284 -3.18 15.52 15.64
C PHE A 284 -4.41 16.25 15.08
N TYR A 285 -4.47 17.58 15.20
CA TYR A 285 -5.53 18.38 14.57
C TYR A 285 -5.41 18.46 13.05
N ASP A 286 -4.19 18.51 12.53
CA ASP A 286 -3.85 18.45 11.10
C ASP A 286 -2.53 17.66 10.94
N GLY A 287 -2.11 17.35 9.72
CA GLY A 287 -0.82 16.74 9.43
C GLY A 287 -0.80 15.22 9.62
N ASN A 288 -1.92 14.59 9.98
CA ASN A 288 -2.02 13.14 10.22
C ASN A 288 -1.65 12.31 8.98
N GLY A 289 -2.23 12.61 7.81
CA GLY A 289 -1.92 11.89 6.57
C GLY A 289 -0.46 12.05 6.15
N ARG A 290 0.07 13.28 6.24
CA ARG A 290 1.49 13.59 5.95
C ARG A 290 2.44 12.85 6.89
N THR A 291 2.13 12.84 8.18
CA THR A 291 2.94 12.15 9.20
C THR A 291 2.85 10.64 9.04
N ALA A 292 1.67 10.09 8.71
CA ALA A 292 1.49 8.66 8.45
C ALA A 292 2.33 8.16 7.28
N ARG A 293 2.35 8.91 6.16
CA ARG A 293 3.18 8.58 4.99
C ARG A 293 4.68 8.70 5.29
N LEU A 294 5.09 9.67 6.11
CA LEU A 294 6.48 9.78 6.55
C LEU A 294 6.88 8.64 7.50
N LEU A 295 6.01 8.25 8.44
CA LEU A 295 6.23 7.14 9.37
C LEU A 295 6.31 5.80 8.62
N MET A 296 5.42 5.58 7.65
CA MET A 296 5.47 4.45 6.72
C MET A 296 6.83 4.40 6.01
N ASN A 297 7.28 5.51 5.44
CA ASN A 297 8.55 5.58 4.74
C ASN A 297 9.76 5.43 5.67
N TRP A 298 9.67 5.85 6.94
CA TRP A 298 10.70 5.56 7.93
C TRP A 298 10.87 4.04 8.13
N ILE A 299 9.78 3.29 8.23
CA ILE A 299 9.79 1.82 8.35
C ILE A 299 10.35 1.14 7.09
N LEU A 300 9.98 1.62 5.91
CA LEU A 300 10.55 1.10 4.66
C LEU A 300 12.06 1.37 4.59
N MET A 301 12.47 2.62 4.81
CA MET A 301 13.87 3.05 4.67
C MET A 301 14.80 2.43 5.69
N ARG A 302 14.35 2.24 6.94
CA ARG A 302 15.15 1.52 7.95
C ARG A 302 15.35 0.04 7.61
N SER A 303 14.48 -0.50 6.76
CA SER A 303 14.54 -1.89 6.27
C SER A 303 15.30 -2.02 4.95
N GLY A 304 15.88 -0.93 4.44
CA GLY A 304 16.61 -0.89 3.17
C GLY A 304 15.74 -0.64 1.95
N ILE A 305 14.41 -0.54 2.12
CA ILE A 305 13.46 -0.31 1.03
C ILE A 305 13.39 1.20 0.73
N PRO A 306 13.47 1.63 -0.54
CA PRO A 306 13.31 3.04 -0.86
C PRO A 306 11.92 3.58 -0.46
N PRO A 307 11.80 4.88 -0.17
CA PRO A 307 10.52 5.46 0.25
C PRO A 307 9.48 5.34 -0.87
N ALA A 308 8.33 4.77 -0.54
CA ALA A 308 7.20 4.65 -1.46
C ALA A 308 6.58 6.04 -1.73
N ILE A 309 6.19 6.27 -2.99
CA ILE A 309 5.51 7.50 -3.42
C ILE A 309 4.06 7.19 -3.77
N LEU A 310 3.15 7.66 -2.94
CA LEU A 310 1.71 7.60 -3.21
C LEU A 310 1.35 8.76 -4.15
N LYS A 311 1.20 8.43 -5.43
CA LYS A 311 0.89 9.38 -6.51
C LYS A 311 -0.48 10.05 -6.30
N VAL A 312 -0.58 11.36 -6.51
CA VAL A 312 -1.81 12.13 -6.25
C VAL A 312 -2.99 11.66 -7.11
N GLU A 313 -2.68 11.12 -8.27
CA GLU A 313 -3.62 10.50 -9.20
C GLU A 313 -4.36 9.32 -8.55
N THR A 314 -3.77 8.69 -7.54
CA THR A 314 -4.35 7.57 -6.80
C THR A 314 -5.13 8.00 -5.55
N ARG A 315 -5.30 9.30 -5.28
CA ARG A 315 -5.96 9.85 -4.08
C ARG A 315 -7.33 9.22 -3.79
N ALA A 316 -8.17 9.08 -4.82
CA ALA A 316 -9.50 8.49 -4.66
C ALA A 316 -9.43 6.99 -4.32
N ARG A 317 -8.44 6.26 -4.84
CA ARG A 317 -8.19 4.86 -4.49
C ARG A 317 -7.67 4.75 -3.06
N TYR A 318 -6.70 5.58 -2.67
CA TYR A 318 -6.14 5.64 -1.33
C TYR A 318 -7.20 5.80 -0.23
N PHE A 319 -8.09 6.80 -0.34
CA PHE A 319 -9.12 7.03 0.67
C PHE A 319 -10.17 5.91 0.72
N ARG A 320 -10.52 5.33 -0.44
CA ARG A 320 -11.42 4.18 -0.51
C ARG A 320 -10.85 2.97 0.23
N LEU A 321 -9.56 2.68 0.04
CA LEU A 321 -8.89 1.55 0.67
C LEU A 321 -8.71 1.76 2.19
N LEU A 322 -8.53 3.01 2.64
CA LEU A 322 -8.55 3.31 4.07
C LEU A 322 -9.94 3.11 4.69
N SER A 323 -11.00 3.52 3.99
CA SER A 323 -12.38 3.28 4.43
C SER A 323 -12.70 1.79 4.54
N GLU A 324 -12.21 1.00 3.58
CA GLU A 324 -12.32 -0.46 3.62
C GLU A 324 -11.50 -1.09 4.75
N ALA A 325 -10.28 -0.61 4.97
CA ALA A 325 -9.46 -1.05 6.10
C ALA A 325 -10.15 -0.76 7.45
N ASN A 326 -10.82 0.39 7.58
CA ASN A 326 -11.64 0.71 8.75
C ASN A 326 -12.83 -0.24 8.92
N SER A 327 -13.27 -0.88 7.85
CA SER A 327 -14.37 -1.86 7.85
C SER A 327 -13.89 -3.28 8.19
N GLY A 328 -12.58 -3.52 8.26
CA GLY A 328 -11.98 -4.76 8.76
C GLY A 328 -11.00 -5.47 7.82
N ASP A 329 -10.94 -5.12 6.54
CA ASP A 329 -10.01 -5.76 5.58
C ASP A 329 -8.88 -4.81 5.17
N LEU A 330 -7.69 -5.02 5.74
CA LEU A 330 -6.50 -4.22 5.45
C LEU A 330 -5.76 -4.70 4.19
N ARG A 331 -5.99 -5.93 3.70
CA ARG A 331 -5.20 -6.53 2.62
C ARG A 331 -5.22 -5.69 1.34
N PRO A 332 -6.35 -5.10 0.90
CA PRO A 332 -6.38 -4.19 -0.24
C PRO A 332 -5.49 -2.95 -0.07
N PHE A 333 -5.39 -2.40 1.16
CA PHE A 333 -4.51 -1.27 1.44
C PHE A 333 -3.04 -1.69 1.44
N ILE A 334 -2.70 -2.86 2.00
CA ILE A 334 -1.35 -3.42 1.96
C ILE A 334 -0.91 -3.63 0.50
N ARG A 335 -1.75 -4.24 -0.35
CA ARG A 335 -1.48 -4.41 -1.80
C ARG A 335 -1.22 -3.08 -2.50
N PHE A 336 -1.98 -2.04 -2.16
CA PHE A 336 -1.74 -0.71 -2.70
C PHE A 336 -0.36 -0.14 -2.32
N ILE A 337 0.12 -0.37 -1.09
CA ILE A 337 1.48 0.03 -0.69
C ILE A 337 2.54 -0.85 -1.36
N MET A 338 2.28 -2.15 -1.56
CA MET A 338 3.14 -3.04 -2.34
C MET A 338 3.32 -2.52 -3.77
N GLU A 339 2.22 -2.16 -4.45
CA GLU A 339 2.23 -1.56 -5.79
C GLU A 339 3.04 -0.25 -5.83
N CYS A 340 2.80 0.66 -4.89
CA CYS A 340 3.56 1.93 -4.82
C CYS A 340 5.06 1.71 -4.61
N THR A 341 5.42 0.68 -3.84
CA THR A 341 6.82 0.30 -3.58
C THR A 341 7.46 -0.32 -4.82
N ALA A 342 6.75 -1.23 -5.49
CA ALA A 342 7.17 -1.85 -6.74
C ALA A 342 7.40 -0.80 -7.85
N ASP A 343 6.45 0.12 -8.04
CA ASP A 343 6.56 1.26 -8.96
C ASP A 343 7.84 2.07 -8.70
N THR A 344 8.10 2.37 -7.42
CA THR A 344 9.26 3.16 -7.02
C THR A 344 10.56 2.43 -7.33
N LEU A 345 10.63 1.13 -7.07
CA LEU A 345 11.79 0.29 -7.40
C LEU A 345 12.01 0.21 -8.92
N ASP A 346 10.94 0.03 -9.70
CA ASP A 346 11.01 0.00 -11.15
C ASP A 346 11.57 1.31 -11.72
N GLU A 347 11.12 2.46 -11.21
CA GLU A 347 11.63 3.78 -11.59
C GLU A 347 13.15 3.90 -11.32
N TYR A 348 13.65 3.41 -10.17
CA TYR A 348 15.09 3.40 -9.86
C TYR A 348 15.91 2.45 -10.75
N LEU A 349 15.40 1.24 -10.98
CA LEU A 349 16.06 0.23 -11.82
C LEU A 349 16.10 0.67 -13.30
N GLN A 350 15.03 1.29 -13.79
CA GLN A 350 14.97 1.87 -15.13
C GLN A 350 15.93 3.04 -15.29
N ALA A 351 15.94 3.99 -14.35
CA ALA A 351 16.85 5.13 -14.38
C ALA A 351 18.33 4.73 -14.32
N SER A 352 18.61 3.55 -13.74
CA SER A 352 19.96 3.01 -13.64
C SER A 352 20.37 2.16 -14.85
N GLY A 353 19.48 1.97 -15.84
CA GLY A 353 19.73 1.16 -17.02
C GLY A 353 19.65 -0.36 -16.78
N ALA A 354 19.37 -0.78 -15.55
CA ALA A 354 19.26 -2.19 -15.17
C ALA A 354 18.00 -2.86 -15.77
N ALA A 355 16.94 -2.09 -16.02
CA ALA A 355 15.68 -2.63 -16.57
C ALA A 355 15.80 -3.23 -17.98
N LYS A 356 16.89 -2.97 -18.73
CA LYS A 356 17.11 -3.62 -20.03
C LYS A 356 17.58 -5.07 -19.91
N ALA A 357 18.00 -5.53 -18.72
CA ALA A 357 18.50 -6.88 -18.52
C ALA A 357 17.46 -7.85 -17.93
N THR A 358 16.38 -7.36 -17.31
CA THR A 358 15.55 -8.16 -16.40
C THR A 358 14.15 -8.57 -16.92
N PHE A 359 13.78 -8.22 -18.16
CA PHE A 359 12.56 -8.74 -18.80
C PHE A 359 12.89 -9.48 -20.09
N SER A 360 13.70 -10.54 -19.96
CA SER A 360 13.66 -11.68 -20.88
C SER A 360 13.18 -12.89 -20.07
N THR A 361 11.92 -12.84 -19.65
CA THR A 361 11.18 -14.07 -19.40
C THR A 361 10.89 -14.65 -20.78
N SER A 362 11.32 -15.88 -21.01
CA SER A 362 11.24 -16.63 -22.26
C SER A 362 9.83 -16.62 -22.85
N ALA A 363 9.54 -15.67 -23.74
CA ALA A 363 8.53 -15.86 -24.76
C ALA A 363 9.11 -16.86 -25.76
N PHE A 364 8.70 -18.13 -25.64
CA PHE A 364 8.94 -19.14 -26.63
C PHE A 364 8.20 -18.71 -27.91
N THR A 365 8.92 -18.06 -28.83
CA THR A 365 8.41 -17.78 -30.16
C THR A 365 8.32 -19.09 -30.91
N VAL A 366 7.10 -19.58 -31.10
CA VAL A 366 6.80 -20.52 -32.19
C VAL A 366 7.02 -19.74 -33.48
N GLU A 367 8.08 -20.10 -34.21
CA GLU A 367 8.23 -19.71 -35.60
C GLU A 367 7.07 -20.34 -36.37
N ASP A 368 6.13 -19.52 -36.82
CA ASP A 368 5.28 -19.87 -37.94
C ASP A 368 5.63 -18.97 -39.11
N SER A 369 6.25 -19.58 -40.10
CA SER A 369 6.61 -18.99 -41.37
C SER A 369 5.36 -18.54 -42.11
N THR A 370 5.21 -17.25 -42.42
CA THR A 370 4.76 -16.77 -43.75
C THR A 370 4.70 -15.23 -43.87
N SER A 371 5.27 -14.74 -44.96
CA SER A 371 4.95 -13.48 -45.68
C SER A 371 5.24 -12.11 -45.05
N GLY A 372 6.45 -11.62 -45.36
CA GLY A 372 6.72 -10.36 -46.08
C GLY A 372 5.96 -9.06 -45.75
N ALA A 373 6.66 -8.10 -45.13
CA ALA A 373 6.78 -6.72 -45.61
C ALA A 373 7.75 -5.90 -44.74
N ARG A 374 8.84 -5.39 -45.33
CA ARG A 374 9.78 -4.44 -44.71
C ARG A 374 9.15 -3.05 -44.62
N LYS A 375 9.20 -2.40 -43.45
CA LYS A 375 9.16 -0.93 -43.33
C LYS A 375 10.35 -0.43 -42.51
N LYS A 376 11.23 0.34 -43.17
CA LYS A 376 12.33 1.10 -42.56
C LYS A 376 11.78 2.38 -41.94
N PHE A 377 12.15 2.69 -40.70
CA PHE A 377 12.08 4.05 -40.15
C PHE A 377 13.48 4.52 -39.76
N ASN A 378 13.97 5.55 -40.44
CA ASN A 378 15.19 6.27 -40.08
C ASN A 378 14.85 7.32 -39.02
N LEU A 379 15.57 7.34 -37.91
CA LEU A 379 15.46 8.40 -36.90
C LEU A 379 16.75 9.24 -36.90
N THR A 380 16.61 10.49 -37.35
CA THR A 380 17.68 11.49 -37.39
C THR A 380 17.77 12.20 -36.04
N VAL A 381 18.89 12.06 -35.34
CA VAL A 381 19.15 12.75 -34.06
C VAL A 381 19.61 14.18 -34.31
N LYS A 382 18.85 15.18 -33.85
CA LYS A 382 19.33 16.57 -33.73
C LYS A 382 19.99 16.77 -32.36
N LYS A 383 21.28 17.14 -32.37
CA LYS A 383 22.02 17.64 -31.19
C LYS A 383 21.44 19.01 -30.79
N SER A 384 21.09 19.20 -29.52
CA SER A 384 20.99 20.53 -28.94
C SER A 384 22.12 20.75 -27.92
N THR A 385 22.69 21.94 -28.00
CA THR A 385 23.89 22.42 -27.31
C THR A 385 23.62 22.72 -25.84
N ALA A 386 24.50 22.22 -24.96
CA ALA A 386 24.50 22.48 -23.53
C ALA A 386 24.91 23.92 -23.21
N LEU A 387 24.17 24.57 -22.33
CA LEU A 387 24.60 25.76 -21.59
C LEU A 387 24.87 25.34 -20.14
N SER A 388 26.13 25.42 -19.75
CA SER A 388 26.62 25.11 -18.41
C SER A 388 26.21 26.20 -17.41
N LYS A 389 25.46 25.83 -16.38
CA LYS A 389 25.47 26.54 -15.09
C LYS A 389 25.71 25.51 -13.99
N THR A 390 26.82 25.66 -13.30
CA THR A 390 27.19 24.93 -12.08
C THR A 390 26.28 25.38 -10.94
N SER A 391 25.18 24.65 -10.70
CA SER A 391 24.46 24.74 -9.43
C SER A 391 25.24 23.96 -8.36
N HIS A 392 25.48 24.62 -7.23
CA HIS A 392 26.05 23.99 -6.05
C HIS A 392 25.04 22.98 -5.48
N TYR A 393 25.23 21.70 -5.78
CA TYR A 393 24.42 20.64 -5.21
C TYR A 393 24.85 20.37 -3.76
N PRO A 394 23.93 20.16 -2.81
CA PRO A 394 24.30 19.87 -1.44
C PRO A 394 25.01 18.51 -1.32
N PHE A 395 26.23 18.54 -0.79
CA PHE A 395 27.15 17.40 -0.58
C PHE A 395 26.55 16.26 0.28
N TRP A 396 25.50 16.53 1.06
CA TRP A 396 24.90 15.58 2.02
C TRP A 396 23.87 14.61 1.43
N MET A 397 23.47 14.75 0.16
CA MET A 397 22.63 13.74 -0.53
C MET A 397 23.39 12.45 -0.89
N LEU A 398 24.71 12.45 -0.74
CA LEU A 398 25.60 11.30 -0.87
C LEU A 398 25.83 10.61 0.47
N GLY A 399 24.76 10.36 1.23
CA GLY A 399 24.83 9.54 2.44
C GLY A 399 25.46 8.20 2.09
N THR A 400 26.75 8.04 2.39
CA THR A 400 27.47 6.79 2.26
C THR A 400 26.94 5.87 3.35
N SER A 401 25.98 5.01 3.00
CA SER A 401 25.69 3.84 3.82
C SER A 401 26.88 2.90 3.71
N SER A 402 27.89 3.13 4.55
CA SER A 402 29.05 2.27 4.69
C SER A 402 28.67 1.07 5.58
N ARG A 403 27.75 0.24 5.10
CA ARG A 403 27.60 -1.16 5.52
C ARG A 403 26.95 -1.93 4.39
N VAL A 404 27.79 -2.50 3.53
CA VAL A 404 27.41 -3.62 2.66
C VAL A 404 27.11 -4.80 3.59
N PRO A 405 25.89 -5.35 3.63
CA PRO A 405 25.64 -6.59 4.37
C PRO A 405 26.55 -7.67 3.78
N THR A 406 27.37 -8.29 4.61
CA THR A 406 28.25 -9.37 4.15
C THR A 406 27.44 -10.54 3.62
N GLU A 407 28.01 -11.33 2.70
CA GLU A 407 27.37 -12.50 2.05
C GLU A 407 26.76 -13.50 3.06
N ILE A 408 27.24 -13.50 4.32
CA ILE A 408 26.73 -14.30 5.44
C ILE A 408 25.41 -13.76 6.02
N ASP A 409 25.17 -12.43 6.03
CA ASP A 409 23.90 -11.82 6.46
C ASP A 409 22.77 -12.06 5.46
N ILE A 410 23.12 -12.15 4.17
CA ILE A 410 22.18 -12.48 3.10
C ILE A 410 21.85 -13.99 3.14
N ARG A 411 22.86 -14.86 3.34
CA ARG A 411 22.63 -16.32 3.42
C ARG A 411 21.87 -16.78 4.67
N ARG A 412 22.01 -16.11 5.82
CA ARG A 412 21.15 -16.37 7.00
C ARG A 412 19.72 -15.84 6.84
N ARG A 413 19.47 -14.89 5.93
CA ARG A 413 18.13 -14.43 5.56
C ARG A 413 17.46 -15.28 4.47
N ILE A 414 18.25 -15.99 3.66
CA ILE A 414 17.78 -16.90 2.60
C ILE A 414 17.54 -18.33 3.10
N SER A 415 17.93 -18.70 4.33
CA SER A 415 17.76 -20.05 4.88
C SER A 415 16.34 -20.39 5.39
N TYR A 416 15.29 -19.73 4.91
CA TYR A 416 13.89 -20.14 5.16
C TYR A 416 13.31 -21.05 4.08
N LEU A 417 14.17 -21.58 3.20
CA LEU A 417 13.83 -22.58 2.20
C LEU A 417 14.26 -23.97 2.66
N GLU A 418 13.46 -24.63 3.49
CA GLU A 418 13.07 -26.05 3.34
C GLU A 418 11.81 -26.33 4.21
N PRO A 419 10.84 -27.09 3.70
CA PRO A 419 9.57 -27.33 4.37
C PRO A 419 9.74 -28.39 5.47
N SER A 420 9.53 -28.02 6.73
CA SER A 420 9.14 -29.05 7.72
C SER A 420 7.67 -29.38 7.49
N ALA A 421 7.47 -30.41 6.68
CA ALA A 421 6.24 -31.17 6.64
C ALA A 421 6.04 -31.79 8.02
N ASP A 422 5.09 -31.27 8.79
CA ASP A 422 4.36 -31.97 9.85
C ASP A 422 3.29 -31.02 10.42
N TYR A 423 2.12 -30.99 9.79
CA TYR A 423 0.87 -30.68 10.48
C TYR A 423 -0.09 -31.84 10.21
N ILE A 424 0.08 -32.88 11.02
CA ILE A 424 -0.91 -33.92 11.27
C ILE A 424 -1.94 -33.34 12.24
N GLU A 425 -3.21 -33.60 11.95
CA GLU A 425 -4.38 -33.46 12.81
C GLU A 425 -4.06 -33.60 14.31
N GLN A 426 -4.30 -32.54 15.09
CA GLN A 426 -4.57 -32.68 16.52
C GLN A 426 -5.74 -31.79 16.91
N ASP A 427 -6.88 -32.46 17.15
CA ASP A 427 -8.02 -31.95 17.88
C ASP A 427 -7.57 -31.34 19.22
N PHE A 428 -7.72 -30.03 19.37
CA PHE A 428 -7.65 -29.37 20.67
C PHE A 428 -9.06 -28.93 21.09
N THR A 429 -9.74 -29.82 21.80
CA THR A 429 -10.80 -29.45 22.74
C THR A 429 -10.15 -29.01 24.05
N ILE A 430 -10.39 -27.78 24.50
CA ILE A 430 -9.96 -27.28 25.82
C ILE A 430 -11.18 -26.63 26.52
N PRO A 431 -11.38 -26.83 27.84
CA PRO A 431 -12.69 -26.84 28.48
C PRO A 431 -13.14 -25.47 28.99
N PHE A 432 -14.47 -25.28 29.04
CA PHE A 432 -15.12 -24.17 29.74
C PHE A 432 -15.00 -24.31 31.27
N PRO A 433 -14.82 -23.17 31.98
CA PRO A 433 -15.58 -22.93 33.20
C PRO A 433 -16.19 -21.49 33.25
N PRO A 434 -17.12 -21.23 34.19
CA PRO A 434 -18.28 -20.38 33.96
C PRO A 434 -18.07 -18.94 34.42
N ASP A 435 -18.58 -17.99 33.65
CA ASP A 435 -19.62 -17.05 34.09
C ASP A 435 -19.98 -16.09 32.93
N GLU A 436 -21.28 -15.98 32.68
CA GLU A 436 -21.90 -15.07 31.73
C GLU A 436 -21.86 -13.64 32.32
N ASP A 437 -20.97 -12.75 31.85
CA ASP A 437 -21.31 -11.31 31.67
C ASP A 437 -20.21 -10.41 31.07
N ASP A 438 -18.98 -10.87 30.81
CA ASP A 438 -17.90 -9.95 30.36
C ASP A 438 -17.74 -9.78 28.83
N PHE A 439 -18.60 -10.40 28.01
CA PHE A 439 -18.47 -10.43 26.54
C PHE A 439 -18.97 -9.18 25.79
N LYS A 440 -19.44 -8.12 26.48
CA LYS A 440 -20.08 -6.95 25.84
C LYS A 440 -19.21 -5.69 25.69
N ARG A 441 -17.88 -5.74 25.86
CA ARG A 441 -17.06 -4.51 25.86
C ARG A 441 -15.79 -4.45 25.01
N ASN A 442 -15.48 -5.41 24.13
CA ASN A 442 -14.27 -5.27 23.32
C ASN A 442 -14.35 -5.93 21.93
N PRO A 443 -14.61 -5.17 20.84
CA PRO A 443 -14.54 -5.69 19.48
C PRO A 443 -13.22 -5.24 18.83
N MET A 444 -12.09 -5.80 19.23
CA MET A 444 -10.81 -5.67 18.51
C MET A 444 -9.97 -6.92 18.74
N VAL A 445 -10.39 -8.03 18.13
CA VAL A 445 -9.52 -9.16 17.80
C VAL A 445 -9.64 -9.33 16.30
N ILE A 446 -8.73 -8.68 15.56
CA ILE A 446 -8.60 -8.87 14.11
C ILE A 446 -7.68 -10.07 13.93
N TYR A 447 -8.20 -11.13 13.31
CA TYR A 447 -7.41 -12.28 12.86
C TYR A 447 -6.48 -11.81 11.73
N LEU A 448 -5.17 -11.96 11.94
CA LEU A 448 -4.14 -12.03 10.89
C LEU A 448 -3.90 -13.50 10.53
#